data_AF-A0A945MCM1-F1
#
_entry.id   AF-A0A945MCM1-F1
#
_cell.length_a   1.000
_cell.length_b   1.000
_cell.length_c   1.000
_cell.angle_alpha   90.00
_cell.angle_beta   90.00
_cell.angle_gamma   90.00
#
_symmetry.space_group_name_H-M   'P 1'
#
loop_
_entity.id
_entity.type
_entity.pdbx_description
1 polymer ?
#
loop_
_entity_poly.entity_id
_entity_poly.type
_entity_poly.pdbx_seq_one_letter_code
_entity_poly.pdbx_strand_id
1 'polypeptide(L)'
;MSKSFFRKVAYGLNIDTETPSSPLDWAISQIQNIAPIVWDSEIPTGKSLLKKNADFIYENRKVLRVQYKNDAHGYREARRKLGFKLGKEYHEILEYAIRHNTALKNKAPVFERFLSFWANHFAITDKNELPNYGTGAMHREIIRPALTGSFEDLLYNTTTSWAMIHNLDNSKSVGPDSRKAQRRMERGKTVTINENHARELLELHSISPNAEYTQSDVIQLTYLMTGWRHPHTADRLECNPVIFDWHFHQPGSFKILGKIYDDRGG
;
A
#
# COMPACT_ATOMS: atom_id res chain seq x y z
N MET A 1 -11.05 -42.14 -2.73
CA MET A 1 -10.36 -40.86 -2.44
C MET A 1 -11.15 -39.72 -3.06
N SER A 2 -11.65 -38.79 -2.24
CA SER A 2 -12.38 -37.61 -2.71
C SER A 2 -11.46 -36.72 -3.55
N LYS A 3 -11.84 -36.43 -4.80
CA LYS A 3 -11.13 -35.51 -5.71
C LYS A 3 -11.25 -34.02 -5.29
N SER A 4 -11.75 -33.72 -4.09
CA SER A 4 -11.99 -32.35 -3.62
C SER A 4 -10.73 -31.53 -3.36
N PHE A 5 -9.54 -32.17 -3.31
CA PHE A 5 -8.25 -31.51 -3.05
C PHE A 5 -7.44 -31.19 -4.31
N PHE A 6 -7.94 -31.53 -5.51
CA PHE A 6 -7.30 -31.14 -6.76
C PHE A 6 -7.55 -29.66 -7.08
N ARG A 7 -6.49 -28.98 -7.55
CA ARG A 7 -6.43 -27.54 -7.86
C ARG A 7 -7.74 -26.98 -8.43
N LYS A 8 -8.45 -26.21 -7.61
CA LYS A 8 -9.30 -25.14 -8.13
C LYS A 8 -8.44 -23.87 -8.11
N VAL A 9 -8.03 -23.41 -9.30
CA VAL A 9 -7.40 -22.10 -9.55
C VAL A 9 -5.95 -21.95 -9.01
N ALA A 10 -5.01 -22.76 -9.51
CA ALA A 10 -3.55 -22.64 -9.28
C ALA A 10 -3.03 -22.81 -7.82
N TYR A 11 -3.87 -22.61 -6.80
CA TYR A 11 -3.51 -22.78 -5.39
C TYR A 11 -3.86 -24.18 -4.91
N GLY A 12 -2.86 -25.07 -4.86
CA GLY A 12 -2.98 -26.44 -4.36
C GLY A 12 -1.92 -27.37 -4.92
N LEU A 13 -2.05 -28.67 -4.64
CA LEU A 13 -1.14 -29.70 -5.12
C LEU A 13 -1.05 -29.71 -6.66
N ASN A 14 0.16 -29.82 -7.22
CA ASN A 14 0.31 -30.09 -8.65
C ASN A 14 -0.23 -31.49 -8.95
N ILE A 15 -0.52 -31.77 -10.23
CA ILE A 15 -0.93 -33.11 -10.68
C ILE A 15 0.12 -34.18 -10.34
N ASP A 16 1.39 -33.77 -10.30
CA ASP A 16 2.53 -34.64 -9.97
C ASP A 16 2.92 -34.62 -8.49
N THR A 17 2.19 -33.89 -7.62
CA THR A 17 2.49 -33.83 -6.19
C THR A 17 1.71 -34.90 -5.43
N GLU A 18 2.41 -35.75 -4.69
CA GLU A 18 1.79 -36.71 -3.78
C GLU A 18 0.95 -35.99 -2.72
N THR A 19 -0.17 -36.59 -2.33
CA THR A 19 -1.00 -36.04 -1.27
C THR A 19 -0.28 -36.17 0.07
N PRO A 20 -0.07 -35.06 0.81
CA PRO A 20 0.61 -35.11 2.10
C PRO A 20 -0.16 -36.00 3.09
N SER A 21 0.56 -36.81 3.86
CA SER A 21 -0.03 -37.64 4.92
C SER A 21 -0.69 -36.81 6.02
N SER A 22 -0.14 -35.62 6.31
CA SER A 22 -0.74 -34.60 7.17
C SER A 22 -0.95 -33.29 6.38
N PRO A 23 -2.17 -33.03 5.87
CA PRO A 23 -2.45 -31.80 5.10
C PRO A 23 -2.26 -30.51 5.89
N LEU A 24 -2.52 -30.53 7.21
CA LEU A 24 -2.38 -29.35 8.07
C LEU A 24 -0.90 -28.99 8.28
N ASP A 25 -0.07 -29.96 8.65
CA ASP A 25 1.37 -29.72 8.85
C ASP A 25 2.05 -29.30 7.54
N TRP A 26 1.63 -29.88 6.42
CA TRP A 26 2.09 -29.47 5.09
C TRP A 26 1.70 -28.03 4.72
N ALA A 27 0.51 -27.58 5.14
CA ALA A 27 0.09 -26.21 4.90
C ALA A 27 0.83 -25.22 5.81
N ILE A 28 1.00 -25.56 7.08
CA ILE A 28 1.71 -24.74 8.07
C ILE A 28 3.18 -24.57 7.68
N SER A 29 3.86 -25.63 7.21
CA SER A 29 5.28 -25.55 6.84
C SER A 29 5.57 -24.57 5.70
N GLN A 30 4.59 -24.29 4.84
CA GLN A 30 4.73 -23.33 3.73
C GLN A 30 4.65 -21.86 4.17
N ILE A 31 4.10 -21.57 5.35
CA ILE A 31 4.01 -20.20 5.90
C ILE A 31 5.08 -19.93 6.98
N GLN A 32 6.03 -20.85 7.15
CA GLN A 32 7.19 -20.67 8.04
C GLN A 32 8.34 -19.92 7.37
N ASN A 33 8.39 -19.90 6.04
CA ASN A 33 9.46 -19.25 5.27
C ASN A 33 8.88 -18.44 4.11
N ILE A 34 9.53 -17.33 3.77
CA ILE A 34 9.12 -16.48 2.65
C ILE A 34 9.35 -17.25 1.35
N ALA A 35 8.28 -17.59 0.65
CA ALA A 35 8.41 -18.30 -0.61
C ALA A 35 9.00 -17.39 -1.70
N PRO A 36 9.96 -17.89 -2.51
CA PRO A 36 10.62 -17.06 -3.53
C PRO A 36 9.65 -16.67 -4.63
N ILE A 37 9.89 -15.51 -5.24
CA ILE A 37 9.20 -15.11 -6.47
C ILE A 37 9.84 -15.88 -7.61
N VAL A 38 9.02 -16.52 -8.45
CA VAL A 38 9.51 -17.25 -9.63
C VAL A 38 9.30 -16.36 -10.85
N TRP A 39 10.37 -15.78 -11.38
CA TRP A 39 10.36 -14.95 -12.58
C TRP A 39 11.76 -14.89 -13.20
N ASP A 40 11.85 -15.01 -14.52
CA ASP A 40 13.12 -15.20 -15.23
C ASP A 40 13.79 -13.87 -15.65
N SER A 41 13.23 -12.73 -15.27
CA SER A 41 13.70 -11.39 -15.68
C SER A 41 13.74 -10.43 -14.50
N GLU A 42 14.36 -9.27 -14.69
CA GLU A 42 14.41 -8.24 -13.66
C GLU A 42 12.99 -7.72 -13.33
N ILE A 43 12.70 -7.60 -12.04
CA ILE A 43 11.46 -7.01 -11.53
C ILE A 43 11.78 -5.60 -11.02
N PRO A 44 11.14 -4.54 -11.54
CA PRO A 44 11.34 -3.19 -11.03
C PRO A 44 11.02 -3.11 -9.54
N THR A 45 11.94 -2.52 -8.76
CA THR A 45 11.71 -2.29 -7.33
C THR A 45 10.68 -1.18 -7.10
N GLY A 46 9.98 -1.19 -5.97
CA GLY A 46 9.07 -0.13 -5.57
C GLY A 46 9.72 1.24 -5.56
N LYS A 47 10.99 1.33 -5.12
CA LYS A 47 11.80 2.56 -5.19
C LYS A 47 11.97 3.06 -6.63
N SER A 48 12.26 2.16 -7.58
CA SER A 48 12.40 2.49 -9.01
C SER A 48 11.07 2.91 -9.61
N LEU A 49 9.98 2.18 -9.31
CA LEU A 49 8.63 2.51 -9.76
C LEU A 49 8.15 3.86 -9.24
N LEU A 50 8.41 4.18 -7.97
CA LEU A 50 8.10 5.50 -7.41
C LEU A 50 8.87 6.63 -8.12
N LYS A 51 10.13 6.39 -8.52
CA LYS A 51 10.87 7.37 -9.32
C LYS A 51 10.21 7.57 -10.69
N LYS A 52 9.84 6.49 -11.39
CA LYS A 52 9.11 6.57 -12.66
C LYS A 52 7.75 7.26 -12.53
N ASN A 53 7.03 7.01 -11.42
CA ASN A 53 5.77 7.69 -11.13
C ASN A 53 5.99 9.19 -10.95
N ALA A 54 7.06 9.58 -10.23
CA ALA A 54 7.44 10.97 -10.06
C ALA A 54 7.66 11.67 -11.41
N ASP A 55 8.42 11.02 -12.30
CA ASP A 55 8.70 11.52 -13.64
C ASP A 55 7.41 11.63 -14.48
N PHE A 56 6.52 10.63 -14.38
CA PHE A 56 5.23 10.64 -15.09
C PHE A 56 4.35 11.79 -14.61
N ILE A 57 4.20 11.95 -13.30
CA ILE A 57 3.37 13.00 -12.71
C ILE A 57 3.93 14.38 -13.05
N TYR A 58 5.25 14.57 -12.95
CA TYR A 58 5.89 15.83 -13.27
C TYR A 58 5.67 16.22 -14.74
N GLU A 59 6.05 15.35 -15.68
CA GLU A 59 5.90 15.60 -17.11
C GLU A 59 4.42 15.83 -17.47
N ASN A 60 3.52 15.00 -16.94
CA ASN A 60 2.09 15.16 -17.20
C ASN A 60 1.55 16.49 -16.67
N ARG A 61 1.83 16.83 -15.40
CA ARG A 61 1.21 17.99 -14.74
C ARG A 61 1.87 19.32 -15.08
N LYS A 62 3.19 19.34 -15.29
CA LYS A 62 3.98 20.56 -15.48
C LYS A 62 4.32 20.84 -16.94
N VAL A 63 4.44 19.82 -17.78
CA VAL A 63 4.82 19.97 -19.19
C VAL A 63 3.61 19.79 -20.09
N LEU A 64 3.03 18.58 -20.13
CA LEU A 64 2.00 18.23 -21.10
C LEU A 64 0.72 19.06 -20.92
N ARG A 65 0.24 19.27 -19.69
CA ARG A 65 -0.95 20.11 -19.43
C ARG A 65 -0.77 21.55 -19.88
N VAL A 66 0.44 22.08 -19.82
CA VAL A 66 0.73 23.46 -20.24
C VAL A 66 0.85 23.53 -21.77
N GLN A 67 1.60 22.60 -22.35
CA GLN A 67 1.84 22.51 -23.80
C GLN A 67 0.53 22.32 -24.59
N TYR A 68 -0.36 21.45 -24.09
CA TYR A 68 -1.59 21.07 -24.78
C TYR A 68 -2.85 21.70 -24.14
N LYS A 69 -2.73 22.87 -23.48
CA LYS A 69 -3.83 23.51 -22.72
C LYS A 69 -5.14 23.69 -23.52
N ASN A 70 -5.04 23.84 -24.84
CA ASN A 70 -6.17 24.04 -25.75
C ASN A 70 -6.34 22.89 -26.76
N ASP A 71 -5.63 21.78 -26.57
CA ASP A 71 -5.67 20.61 -27.46
C ASP A 71 -5.85 19.32 -26.64
N ALA A 72 -7.12 18.99 -26.38
CA ALA A 72 -7.46 17.80 -25.61
C ALA A 72 -7.05 16.50 -26.32
N HIS A 73 -7.02 16.48 -27.65
CA HIS A 73 -6.64 15.28 -28.40
C HIS A 73 -5.13 15.05 -28.31
N GLY A 74 -4.32 16.07 -28.63
CA GLY A 74 -2.87 16.00 -28.51
C GLY A 74 -2.42 15.74 -27.08
N TYR A 75 -3.10 16.32 -26.08
CA TYR A 75 -2.84 15.98 -24.67
C TYR A 75 -2.99 14.48 -24.38
N ARG A 76 -4.09 13.86 -24.83
CA ARG A 76 -4.34 12.43 -24.63
C ARG A 76 -3.29 11.57 -25.32
N GLU A 77 -2.93 11.89 -26.55
CA GLU A 77 -1.89 11.16 -27.28
C GLU A 77 -0.51 11.30 -26.64
N ALA A 78 -0.13 12.51 -26.25
CA ALA A 78 1.14 12.79 -25.59
C ALA A 78 1.23 12.09 -24.24
N ARG A 79 0.17 12.15 -23.42
CA ARG A 79 0.10 11.42 -22.14
C ARG A 79 0.19 9.92 -22.34
N ARG A 80 -0.47 9.36 -23.36
CA ARG A 80 -0.38 7.93 -23.69
C ARG A 80 1.04 7.53 -24.09
N LYS A 81 1.70 8.30 -24.96
CA LYS A 81 3.12 8.09 -25.34
C LYS A 81 4.05 8.16 -24.12
N LEU A 82 3.82 9.11 -23.21
CA LEU A 82 4.54 9.20 -21.93
C LEU A 82 4.31 7.94 -21.07
N GLY A 83 3.07 7.45 -21.03
CA GLY A 83 2.70 6.21 -20.34
C GLY A 83 3.49 5.00 -20.84
N PHE A 84 3.61 4.83 -22.16
CA PHE A 84 4.46 3.77 -22.74
C PHE A 84 5.95 3.96 -22.40
N LYS A 85 6.46 5.19 -22.53
CA LYS A 85 7.86 5.51 -22.23
C LYS A 85 8.25 5.19 -20.78
N LEU A 86 7.38 5.55 -19.83
CA LEU A 86 7.63 5.36 -18.39
C LEU A 86 7.01 4.09 -17.82
N GLY A 87 6.37 3.31 -18.68
CA GLY A 87 5.89 2.00 -18.36
C GLY A 87 4.59 1.84 -17.63
N LYS A 88 3.85 2.93 -17.54
CA LYS A 88 2.49 2.92 -17.01
C LYS A 88 1.65 1.81 -17.66
N GLU A 89 1.74 1.65 -18.98
CA GLU A 89 0.92 0.67 -19.72
C GLU A 89 1.42 -0.78 -19.62
N TYR A 90 2.55 -1.05 -18.92
CA TYR A 90 3.10 -2.41 -18.79
C TYR A 90 3.25 -2.91 -17.35
N HIS A 91 3.51 -2.03 -16.37
CA HIS A 91 3.87 -2.47 -15.03
C HIS A 91 2.77 -3.28 -14.35
N GLU A 92 1.51 -2.84 -14.40
CA GLU A 92 0.41 -3.58 -13.77
C GLU A 92 0.25 -4.99 -14.37
N ILE A 93 0.31 -5.10 -15.70
CA ILE A 93 0.23 -6.37 -16.42
C ILE A 93 1.42 -7.27 -16.06
N LEU A 94 2.62 -6.69 -15.94
CA LEU A 94 3.82 -7.41 -15.50
C LEU A 94 3.63 -7.99 -14.10
N GLU A 95 3.03 -7.25 -13.16
CA GLU A 95 2.73 -7.73 -11.81
C GLU A 95 1.77 -8.92 -11.83
N TYR A 96 0.72 -8.85 -12.65
CA TYR A 96 -0.18 -9.99 -12.83
C TYR A 96 0.56 -11.20 -13.40
N ALA A 97 1.40 -11.02 -14.42
CA ALA A 97 2.16 -12.11 -15.02
C ALA A 97 3.12 -12.76 -14.02
N ILE A 98 3.85 -11.96 -13.23
CA ILE A 98 4.76 -12.43 -12.17
C ILE A 98 3.99 -13.24 -11.13
N ARG A 99 2.86 -12.71 -10.63
CA ARG A 99 2.04 -13.39 -9.62
C ARG A 99 1.49 -14.72 -10.11
N HIS A 100 0.94 -14.77 -11.32
CA HIS A 100 0.41 -16.01 -11.89
C HIS A 100 1.52 -17.03 -12.17
N ASN A 101 2.65 -16.60 -12.75
CA ASN A 101 3.79 -17.49 -12.98
C ASN A 101 4.34 -18.05 -11.66
N THR A 102 4.44 -17.21 -10.62
CA THR A 102 4.86 -17.64 -9.28
C THR A 102 3.86 -18.63 -8.69
N ALA A 103 2.57 -18.34 -8.69
CA ALA A 103 1.55 -19.24 -8.16
C ALA A 103 1.53 -20.61 -8.87
N LEU A 104 1.81 -20.65 -10.18
CA LEU A 104 1.84 -21.89 -10.95
C LEU A 104 3.11 -22.71 -10.73
N LYS A 105 4.28 -22.07 -10.68
CA LYS A 105 5.60 -22.73 -10.66
C LYS A 105 6.20 -22.91 -9.27
N ASN A 106 5.81 -22.09 -8.30
CA ASN A 106 6.33 -22.19 -6.94
C ASN A 106 5.86 -23.50 -6.27
N LYS A 107 6.72 -24.06 -5.41
CA LYS A 107 6.42 -25.25 -4.59
C LYS A 107 5.68 -24.92 -3.28
N ALA A 108 5.30 -23.65 -3.06
CA ALA A 108 4.57 -23.18 -1.90
C ALA A 108 3.18 -22.58 -2.24
N PRO A 109 2.24 -23.37 -2.80
CA PRO A 109 0.91 -22.89 -3.20
C PRO A 109 0.07 -22.31 -2.04
N VAL A 110 0.27 -22.76 -0.80
CA VAL A 110 -0.43 -22.22 0.37
C VAL A 110 0.07 -20.80 0.67
N PHE A 111 1.37 -20.57 0.56
CA PHE A 111 1.96 -19.24 0.73
C PHE A 111 1.39 -18.23 -0.29
N GLU A 112 1.33 -18.60 -1.57
CA GLU A 112 0.81 -17.70 -2.62
C GLU A 112 -0.69 -17.43 -2.48
N ARG A 113 -1.45 -18.40 -1.96
CA ARG A 113 -2.87 -18.18 -1.60
C ARG A 113 -3.00 -17.22 -0.43
N PHE A 114 -2.15 -17.36 0.59
CA PHE A 114 -2.14 -16.49 1.76
C PHE A 114 -1.72 -15.06 1.39
N LEU A 115 -0.74 -14.90 0.50
CA LEU A 115 -0.41 -13.61 -0.10
C LEU A 115 -1.60 -12.99 -0.81
N SER A 116 -2.35 -13.77 -1.59
CA SER A 116 -3.53 -13.26 -2.30
C SER A 116 -4.66 -12.87 -1.35
N PHE A 117 -4.84 -13.63 -0.25
CA PHE A 117 -5.78 -13.27 0.81
C PHE A 117 -5.42 -11.93 1.46
N TRP A 118 -4.16 -11.75 1.90
CA TRP A 118 -3.75 -10.51 2.56
C TRP A 118 -3.66 -9.31 1.62
N ALA A 119 -3.25 -9.51 0.37
CA ALA A 119 -3.30 -8.47 -0.66
C ALA A 119 -4.74 -8.00 -0.93
N ASN A 120 -5.73 -8.89 -0.80
CA ASN A 120 -7.14 -8.54 -0.88
C ASN A 120 -7.67 -7.89 0.41
N HIS A 121 -7.19 -8.33 1.57
CA HIS A 121 -7.56 -7.74 2.87
C HIS A 121 -7.13 -6.27 2.97
N PHE A 122 -5.92 -5.95 2.48
CA PHE A 122 -5.39 -4.58 2.43
C PHE A 122 -5.55 -3.94 1.04
N ALA A 123 -6.68 -4.20 0.38
CA ALA A 123 -6.95 -3.69 -0.96
C ALA A 123 -6.92 -2.16 -1.00
N ILE A 124 -6.31 -1.61 -2.06
CA ILE A 124 -6.26 -0.18 -2.32
C ILE A 124 -7.02 0.15 -3.60
N THR A 125 -7.47 1.39 -3.74
CA THR A 125 -8.27 1.84 -4.90
C THR A 125 -7.39 2.10 -6.12
N ASP A 126 -7.97 1.89 -7.31
CA ASP A 126 -7.33 2.18 -8.60
C ASP A 126 -7.32 3.70 -8.89
N LYS A 127 -6.54 4.45 -8.12
CA LYS A 127 -6.37 5.91 -8.29
C LYS A 127 -4.92 6.31 -8.44
N ASN A 128 -4.69 7.50 -9.01
CA ASN A 128 -3.37 8.16 -9.05
C ASN A 128 -2.21 7.27 -9.54
N GLU A 129 -2.45 6.43 -10.54
CA GLU A 129 -1.46 5.50 -11.10
C GLU A 129 -0.92 4.45 -10.11
N LEU A 130 -1.61 4.22 -8.97
CA LEU A 130 -1.27 3.17 -8.00
C LEU A 130 -1.15 1.78 -8.64
N PRO A 131 -2.07 1.32 -9.51
CA PRO A 131 -1.94 0.00 -10.14
C PRO A 131 -0.63 -0.16 -10.92
N ASN A 132 -0.16 0.95 -11.52
CA ASN A 132 0.99 0.98 -12.41
C ASN A 132 2.34 1.16 -11.69
N TYR A 133 2.35 1.71 -10.47
CA TYR A 133 3.61 2.09 -9.82
C TYR A 133 3.69 1.76 -8.32
N GLY A 134 2.59 1.33 -7.69
CA GLY A 134 2.51 1.17 -6.23
C GLY A 134 1.95 -0.18 -5.79
N THR A 135 0.81 -0.61 -6.33
CA THR A 135 0.04 -1.76 -5.84
C THR A 135 0.87 -3.05 -5.85
N GLY A 136 1.47 -3.37 -7.00
CA GLY A 136 2.33 -4.56 -7.11
C GLY A 136 3.48 -4.52 -6.10
N ALA A 137 4.22 -3.40 -6.05
CA ALA A 137 5.37 -3.25 -5.17
C ALA A 137 4.99 -3.39 -3.70
N MET A 138 3.85 -2.84 -3.28
CA MET A 138 3.31 -3.07 -1.93
C MET A 138 3.11 -4.56 -1.66
N HIS A 139 2.53 -5.31 -2.59
CA HIS A 139 2.33 -6.74 -2.41
C HIS A 139 3.66 -7.51 -2.29
N ARG A 140 4.65 -7.22 -3.14
CA ARG A 140 5.93 -7.95 -3.17
C ARG A 140 6.91 -7.54 -2.07
N GLU A 141 6.99 -6.26 -1.76
CA GLU A 141 8.04 -5.68 -0.92
C GLU A 141 7.57 -5.37 0.50
N ILE A 142 6.25 -5.31 0.74
CA ILE A 142 5.67 -5.02 2.06
C ILE A 142 4.90 -6.23 2.59
N ILE A 143 3.87 -6.69 1.87
CA ILE A 143 3.00 -7.78 2.36
C ILE A 143 3.76 -9.11 2.37
N ARG A 144 4.33 -9.53 1.23
CA ARG A 144 5.02 -10.82 1.07
C ARG A 144 6.08 -11.09 2.14
N PRO A 145 7.03 -10.18 2.45
CA PRO A 145 8.03 -10.45 3.48
C PRO A 145 7.46 -10.45 4.91
N ALA A 146 6.32 -9.81 5.16
CA ALA A 146 5.68 -9.79 6.47
C ALA A 146 4.79 -11.02 6.75
N LEU A 147 4.49 -11.86 5.75
CA LEU A 147 3.54 -12.99 5.89
C LEU A 147 3.98 -14.08 6.87
N THR A 148 5.27 -14.20 7.15
CA THR A 148 5.81 -15.18 8.09
C THR A 148 6.08 -14.59 9.47
N GLY A 149 5.75 -13.31 9.66
CA GLY A 149 5.90 -12.58 10.92
C GLY A 149 4.60 -12.52 11.72
N SER A 150 4.51 -11.52 12.59
CA SER A 150 3.28 -11.26 13.35
C SER A 150 2.25 -10.51 12.51
N PHE A 151 0.98 -10.62 12.88
CA PHE A 151 -0.06 -9.78 12.29
C PHE A 151 0.19 -8.28 12.57
N GLU A 152 0.77 -7.95 13.73
CA GLU A 152 1.15 -6.58 14.09
C GLU A 152 2.15 -5.99 13.09
N ASP A 153 3.21 -6.74 12.74
CA ASP A 153 4.20 -6.32 11.76
C ASP A 153 3.57 -6.16 10.38
N LEU A 154 2.73 -7.11 9.95
CA LEU A 154 2.03 -7.03 8.68
C LEU A 154 1.14 -5.78 8.62
N LEU A 155 0.32 -5.55 9.65
CA LEU A 155 -0.56 -4.41 9.76
C LEU A 155 0.23 -3.10 9.74
N TYR A 156 1.27 -2.98 10.57
CA TYR A 156 2.09 -1.77 10.67
C TYR A 156 2.80 -1.46 9.34
N ASN A 157 3.47 -2.45 8.75
CA ASN A 157 4.20 -2.29 7.51
C ASN A 157 3.29 -1.90 6.35
N THR A 158 2.10 -2.51 6.25
CA THR A 158 1.13 -2.17 5.20
C THR A 158 0.50 -0.80 5.42
N THR A 159 0.05 -0.50 6.65
CA THR A 159 -0.55 0.79 7.03
C THR A 159 0.38 1.97 6.75
N THR A 160 1.68 1.80 7.03
CA THR A 160 2.68 2.87 6.83
C THR A 160 3.33 2.86 5.45
N SER A 161 2.95 1.93 4.57
CA SER A 161 3.49 1.84 3.21
C SER A 161 3.09 3.06 2.37
N TRP A 162 3.92 3.40 1.37
CA TRP A 162 3.63 4.53 0.48
C TRP A 162 2.27 4.40 -0.21
N ALA A 163 1.95 3.20 -0.70
CA ALA A 163 0.72 2.95 -1.43
C ALA A 163 -0.52 3.13 -0.54
N MET A 164 -0.48 2.65 0.72
CA MET A 164 -1.58 2.82 1.66
C MET A 164 -1.74 4.28 2.12
N ILE A 165 -0.64 4.94 2.49
CA ILE A 165 -0.63 6.37 2.86
C ILE A 165 -1.17 7.25 1.73
N HIS A 166 -0.83 6.93 0.48
CA HIS A 166 -1.32 7.63 -0.69
C HIS A 166 -2.79 7.30 -1.01
N ASN A 167 -3.18 6.02 -0.91
CA ASN A 167 -4.54 5.55 -1.12
C ASN A 167 -5.53 6.20 -0.15
N LEU A 168 -5.14 6.36 1.11
CA LEU A 168 -6.04 6.87 2.16
C LEU A 168 -5.84 8.35 2.45
N ASP A 169 -5.05 9.03 1.61
CA ASP A 169 -4.81 10.47 1.66
C ASP A 169 -4.28 10.96 3.03
N ASN A 170 -3.64 10.07 3.81
CA ASN A 170 -3.11 10.41 5.15
C ASN A 170 -2.02 11.47 5.09
N SER A 171 -1.27 11.51 3.99
CA SER A 171 -0.23 12.52 3.75
C SER A 171 -0.77 13.97 3.70
N LYS A 172 -2.09 14.15 3.57
CA LYS A 172 -2.77 15.45 3.59
C LYS A 172 -3.20 15.89 5.00
N SER A 173 -3.25 14.97 5.95
CA SER A 173 -3.65 15.25 7.33
C SER A 173 -2.59 16.10 8.04
N VAL A 174 -3.05 17.13 8.76
CA VAL A 174 -2.22 17.99 9.60
C VAL A 174 -2.83 17.99 11.00
N GLY A 175 -2.03 17.60 12.00
CA GLY A 175 -2.44 17.65 13.39
C GLY A 175 -2.87 19.08 13.78
N PRO A 176 -4.08 19.29 14.34
CA PRO A 176 -4.59 20.62 14.68
C PRO A 176 -3.65 21.50 15.52
N ASP A 177 -2.91 20.90 16.45
CA ASP A 177 -1.97 21.58 17.35
C ASP A 177 -0.51 21.44 16.91
N SER A 178 -0.28 20.88 15.72
CA SER A 178 1.06 20.73 15.15
C SER A 178 1.71 22.08 14.81
N ARG A 179 3.04 22.12 14.77
CA ARG A 179 3.81 23.30 14.31
C ARG A 179 3.37 23.75 12.91
N LYS A 180 3.00 22.81 12.04
CA LYS A 180 2.53 23.12 10.69
C LYS A 180 1.14 23.77 10.71
N ALA A 181 0.25 23.31 11.57
CA ALA A 181 -1.08 23.89 11.73
C ALA A 181 -0.98 25.34 12.22
N GLN A 182 -0.18 25.61 13.25
CA GLN A 182 0.09 26.96 13.76
C GLN A 182 0.52 27.91 12.63
N ARG A 183 1.55 27.52 11.87
CA ARG A 183 2.03 28.30 10.70
C ARG A 183 1.00 28.47 9.59
N ARG A 184 0.04 27.55 9.44
CA ARG A 184 -1.06 27.70 8.45
C ARG A 184 -2.08 28.71 8.96
N MET A 185 -2.48 28.62 10.22
CA MET A 185 -3.44 29.53 10.85
C MET A 185 -2.93 30.97 10.87
N GLU A 186 -1.65 31.19 11.21
CA GLU A 186 -0.98 32.51 11.14
C GLU A 186 -1.05 33.14 9.74
N ARG A 187 -1.14 32.32 8.69
CA ARG A 187 -1.23 32.75 7.29
C ARG A 187 -2.68 32.76 6.77
N GLY A 188 -3.66 32.63 7.65
CA GLY A 188 -5.08 32.57 7.29
C GLY A 188 -5.47 31.32 6.48
N LYS A 189 -4.71 30.22 6.60
CA LYS A 189 -4.96 28.97 5.86
C LYS A 189 -5.66 27.94 6.73
N THR A 190 -6.57 27.19 6.11
CA THR A 190 -7.29 26.08 6.75
C THR A 190 -6.36 24.92 7.11
N VAL A 191 -6.59 24.34 8.30
CA VAL A 191 -5.99 23.09 8.76
C VAL A 191 -6.99 21.97 8.45
N THR A 192 -6.53 20.91 7.79
CA THR A 192 -7.40 19.82 7.33
C THR A 192 -6.86 18.51 7.86
N ILE A 193 -7.78 17.66 8.32
CA ILE A 193 -7.51 16.30 8.77
C ILE A 193 -8.44 15.35 8.03
N ASN A 194 -7.98 14.13 7.75
CA ASN A 194 -8.77 13.09 7.09
C ASN A 194 -8.77 11.83 7.97
N GLU A 195 -9.95 11.47 8.46
CA GLU A 195 -10.15 10.29 9.33
C GLU A 195 -10.18 8.96 8.58
N ASN A 196 -10.22 8.97 7.24
CA ASN A 196 -10.43 7.77 6.44
C ASN A 196 -9.39 6.67 6.74
N HIS A 197 -8.11 7.03 6.89
CA HIS A 197 -7.07 6.04 7.17
C HIS A 197 -7.25 5.38 8.55
N ALA A 198 -7.56 6.16 9.58
CA ALA A 198 -7.79 5.63 10.92
C ALA A 198 -9.07 4.78 10.97
N ARG A 199 -10.12 5.21 10.25
CA ARG A 199 -11.37 4.46 10.14
C ARG A 199 -11.13 3.11 9.48
N GLU A 200 -10.47 3.06 8.33
CA GLU A 200 -10.17 1.79 7.67
C GLU A 200 -9.21 0.92 8.49
N LEU A 201 -8.24 1.53 9.18
CA LEU A 201 -7.36 0.80 10.09
C LEU A 201 -8.16 0.03 11.14
N LEU A 202 -9.10 0.69 11.81
CA LEU A 202 -9.97 0.04 12.80
C LEU A 202 -10.97 -0.90 12.13
N GLU A 203 -11.74 -0.42 11.17
CA GLU A 203 -12.94 -1.09 10.66
C GLU A 203 -12.66 -2.27 9.72
N LEU A 204 -11.64 -2.13 8.86
CA LEU A 204 -11.39 -3.06 7.76
C LEU A 204 -10.09 -3.84 7.93
N HIS A 205 -9.06 -3.21 8.49
CA HIS A 205 -7.72 -3.76 8.44
C HIS A 205 -7.28 -4.49 9.70
N SER A 206 -7.76 -4.08 10.89
CA SER A 206 -7.30 -4.64 12.16
C SER A 206 -8.41 -5.30 12.98
N ILE A 207 -9.44 -4.54 13.30
CA ILE A 207 -10.56 -4.99 14.10
C ILE A 207 -11.82 -4.95 13.22
N SER A 208 -12.97 -5.20 13.83
CA SER A 208 -14.28 -5.03 13.18
C SER A 208 -15.16 -4.21 14.11
N PRO A 209 -16.32 -3.72 13.65
CA PRO A 209 -17.28 -3.03 14.51
C PRO A 209 -17.68 -3.81 15.77
N ASN A 210 -17.55 -5.15 15.75
CA ASN A 210 -17.76 -6.01 16.94
C ASN A 210 -16.77 -5.75 18.08
N ALA A 211 -15.67 -5.04 17.84
CA ALA A 211 -14.74 -4.58 18.87
C ALA A 211 -15.23 -3.30 19.59
N GLU A 212 -16.40 -2.78 19.23
CA GLU A 212 -17.08 -1.66 19.89
C GLU A 212 -16.23 -0.37 19.94
N TYR A 213 -15.36 -0.15 18.95
CA TYR A 213 -14.64 1.11 18.83
C TYR A 213 -15.63 2.26 18.57
N THR A 214 -15.32 3.42 19.12
CA THR A 214 -16.17 4.60 19.05
C THR A 214 -15.67 5.58 18.00
N GLN A 215 -16.51 6.55 17.64
CA GLN A 215 -16.06 7.70 16.84
C GLN A 215 -14.91 8.46 17.53
N SER A 216 -14.85 8.46 18.87
CA SER A 216 -13.74 9.05 19.60
C SER A 216 -12.43 8.32 19.32
N ASP A 217 -12.44 6.99 19.27
CA ASP A 217 -11.26 6.17 18.95
C ASP A 217 -10.76 6.46 17.53
N VAL A 218 -11.66 6.61 16.56
CA VAL A 218 -11.31 6.99 15.18
C VAL A 218 -10.61 8.34 15.15
N ILE A 219 -11.15 9.35 15.85
CA ILE A 219 -10.56 10.70 15.90
C ILE A 219 -9.18 10.66 16.58
N GLN A 220 -9.06 9.97 17.71
CA GLN A 220 -7.81 9.86 18.47
C GLN A 220 -6.73 9.13 17.66
N LEU A 221 -7.10 8.05 16.98
CA LEU A 221 -6.19 7.35 16.08
C LEU A 221 -5.82 8.20 14.86
N THR A 222 -6.77 8.99 14.32
CA THR A 222 -6.47 9.93 13.23
C THR A 222 -5.40 10.93 13.65
N TYR A 223 -5.50 11.47 14.87
CA TYR A 223 -4.47 12.35 15.43
C TYR A 223 -3.13 11.64 15.58
N LEU A 224 -3.10 10.44 16.16
CA LEU A 224 -1.89 9.64 16.30
C LEU A 224 -1.22 9.36 14.94
N MET A 225 -2.01 9.16 13.88
CA MET A 225 -1.51 8.86 12.53
C MET A 225 -1.06 10.09 11.74
N THR A 226 -1.36 11.32 12.19
CA THR A 226 -0.81 12.52 11.56
C THR A 226 0.72 12.49 11.63
N GLY A 227 1.40 13.08 10.65
CA GLY A 227 2.86 13.01 10.56
C GLY A 227 3.37 11.89 9.64
N TRP A 228 2.70 10.75 9.54
CA TRP A 228 3.02 9.73 8.52
C TRP A 228 2.65 10.23 7.12
N ARG A 229 3.66 10.55 6.30
CA ARG A 229 3.43 11.18 4.99
C ARG A 229 4.55 10.90 4.01
N HIS A 230 4.23 10.95 2.72
CA HIS A 230 5.21 11.15 1.66
C HIS A 230 5.49 12.67 1.49
N PRO A 231 6.74 13.16 1.67
CA PRO A 231 7.07 14.55 1.45
C PRO A 231 6.83 14.99 0.00
N HIS A 232 6.50 16.27 -0.19
CA HIS A 232 6.40 16.86 -1.51
C HIS A 232 7.68 17.65 -1.83
N THR A 233 8.39 17.28 -2.90
CA THR A 233 9.56 18.01 -3.40
C THR A 233 9.35 18.49 -4.84
N ALA A 234 10.17 19.42 -5.31
CA ALA A 234 10.01 19.99 -6.66
C ALA A 234 10.25 18.94 -7.77
N ASP A 235 11.18 18.02 -7.54
CA ASP A 235 11.65 17.00 -8.46
C ASP A 235 10.86 15.69 -8.38
N ARG A 236 10.30 15.35 -7.20
CA ARG A 236 9.59 14.09 -7.00
C ARG A 236 8.12 14.23 -6.64
N LEU A 237 7.63 15.45 -6.41
CA LEU A 237 6.26 15.71 -6.00
C LEU A 237 5.86 14.78 -4.84
N GLU A 238 4.69 14.16 -4.89
CA GLU A 238 4.22 13.18 -3.89
C GLU A 238 4.93 11.80 -3.89
N CYS A 239 5.92 11.54 -4.74
CA CYS A 239 6.53 10.22 -4.92
C CYS A 239 7.83 10.01 -4.11
N ASN A 240 7.97 10.71 -2.98
CA ASN A 240 9.04 10.48 -2.02
C ASN A 240 8.67 9.32 -1.07
N PRO A 241 9.66 8.59 -0.52
CA PRO A 241 9.42 7.61 0.53
C PRO A 241 8.63 8.22 1.70
N VAL A 242 7.83 7.38 2.36
CA VAL A 242 7.10 7.79 3.57
C VAL A 242 8.09 8.08 4.69
N ILE A 243 7.83 9.15 5.44
CA ILE A 243 8.51 9.50 6.68
C ILE A 243 7.47 9.78 7.77
N PHE A 244 7.93 9.83 9.01
CA PHE A 244 7.20 10.49 10.09
C PHE A 244 7.71 11.92 10.25
N ASP A 245 6.86 12.91 9.94
CA ASP A 245 7.18 14.34 10.01
C ASP A 245 6.54 14.98 11.25
N TRP A 246 7.34 15.15 12.29
CA TRP A 246 6.97 15.78 13.56
C TRP A 246 6.35 17.18 13.42
N HIS A 247 6.63 17.91 12.33
CA HIS A 247 6.01 19.21 12.14
C HIS A 247 4.52 19.12 11.81
N PHE A 248 4.06 17.99 11.27
CA PHE A 248 2.68 17.72 10.87
C PHE A 248 1.93 16.88 11.91
N HIS A 249 2.66 16.25 12.84
CA HIS A 249 2.08 15.41 13.87
C HIS A 249 1.34 16.23 14.93
N GLN A 250 0.16 15.76 15.32
CA GLN A 250 -0.55 16.22 16.50
C GLN A 250 0.24 15.79 17.74
N PRO A 251 0.72 16.70 18.58
CA PRO A 251 1.36 16.31 19.84
C PRO A 251 0.30 15.92 20.89
N GLY A 252 0.71 15.12 21.88
CA GLY A 252 -0.05 14.87 23.10
C GLY A 252 -0.32 13.39 23.38
N SER A 253 -1.32 13.13 24.21
CA SER A 253 -1.74 11.78 24.59
C SER A 253 -3.02 11.40 23.86
N PHE A 254 -3.05 10.18 23.32
CA PHE A 254 -4.19 9.65 22.56
C PHE A 254 -4.81 8.49 23.31
N LYS A 255 -6.11 8.59 23.61
CA LYS A 255 -6.86 7.48 24.21
C LYS A 255 -7.57 6.70 23.12
N ILE A 256 -7.15 5.47 22.87
CA ILE A 256 -7.67 4.61 21.81
C ILE A 256 -7.97 3.25 22.43
N LEU A 257 -9.21 2.77 22.30
CA LEU A 257 -9.69 1.50 22.86
C LEU A 257 -9.39 1.37 24.36
N GLY A 258 -9.59 2.46 25.11
CA GLY A 258 -9.34 2.53 26.55
C GLY A 258 -7.86 2.63 26.96
N LYS A 259 -6.92 2.44 26.03
CA LYS A 259 -5.47 2.57 26.28
C LYS A 259 -4.98 3.97 25.92
N ILE A 260 -4.05 4.50 26.72
CA ILE A 260 -3.42 5.79 26.49
C ILE A 260 -2.07 5.57 25.81
N TYR A 261 -1.86 6.29 24.72
CA TYR A 261 -0.61 6.35 23.96
C TYR A 261 -0.06 7.77 24.10
N ASP A 262 1.02 7.90 24.87
CA ASP A 262 1.69 9.18 25.05
C ASP A 262 2.74 9.36 23.96
N ASP A 263 2.53 10.36 23.11
CA ASP A 263 3.63 10.87 22.31
C ASP A 263 4.42 11.86 23.17
N ARG A 264 5.60 11.44 23.65
CA ARG A 264 6.49 12.31 24.43
C ARG A 264 7.19 13.37 23.59
N GLY A 265 6.91 13.44 22.28
CA GLY A 265 7.51 14.38 21.36
C GLY A 265 8.98 14.06 21.08
N GLY A 266 9.38 14.16 19.81
CA GLY A 266 10.79 14.18 19.42
C GLY A 266 11.51 15.46 19.85
#